data_AF-A0AAN6PCA4-F1
#
_entry.id   AF-A0AAN6PCA4-F1
#
_cell.length_a   1.000
_cell.length_b   1.000
_cell.length_c   1.000
_cell.angle_alpha   90.00
_cell.angle_beta   90.00
_cell.angle_gamma   90.00
#
_symmetry.space_group_name_H-M   'P 1'
#
loop_
_entity.id
_entity.type
_entity.pdbx_description
1 polymer ?
#
loop_
_entity_poly.entity_id
_entity_poly.type
_entity_poly.pdbx_seq_one_letter_code
_entity_poly.pdbx_strand_id
1 'polypeptide(L)'
;MTLHYQRLEQAALDVIDALRQIPQFSDLGIAVIGGFARVHHNRGSRGTSDVDFIIDTAEIALEREIKQAILNLGGTDFSQEAHVFRHVLNGGTDYCRVDFFPRDICPYLPPAAQQVQHIPLNAIPFISPTDLIVFKIHSCGTRGDATKNKDDAVTPRLCFVRWPRRSRLHDSSKMS
;
A
#
# COMPACT_ATOMS: atom_id res chain seq x y z
N MET A 1 -3.73 -16.50 9.98
CA MET A 1 -3.97 -15.14 9.43
C MET A 1 -5.47 -14.91 9.48
N THR A 2 -5.94 -13.67 9.67
CA THR A 2 -7.38 -13.40 9.73
C THR A 2 -7.98 -13.38 8.33
N LEU A 3 -9.26 -13.79 8.18
CA LEU A 3 -10.01 -13.72 6.92
C LEU A 3 -9.89 -12.33 6.26
N HIS A 4 -9.91 -11.30 7.10
CA HIS A 4 -9.79 -9.91 6.67
C HIS A 4 -8.45 -9.57 6.02
N TYR A 5 -7.34 -10.08 6.56
CA TYR A 5 -6.02 -9.86 5.98
C TYR A 5 -5.90 -10.53 4.61
N GLN A 6 -6.38 -11.77 4.48
CA GLN A 6 -6.33 -12.54 3.23
C GLN A 6 -7.09 -11.83 2.10
N ARG A 7 -8.18 -11.12 2.42
CA ARG A 7 -8.94 -10.33 1.47
C ARG A 7 -8.16 -9.12 0.93
N LEU A 8 -7.47 -8.40 1.81
CA LEU A 8 -6.61 -7.27 1.42
C LEU A 8 -5.41 -7.75 0.61
N GLU A 9 -4.84 -8.90 1.00
CA GLU A 9 -3.73 -9.55 0.29
C GLU A 9 -4.14 -9.95 -1.12
N GLN A 10 -5.29 -10.62 -1.27
CA GLN A 10 -5.85 -11.00 -2.56
C GLN A 10 -6.12 -9.77 -3.43
N ALA A 11 -6.80 -8.76 -2.91
CA ALA A 11 -7.06 -7.52 -3.64
C ALA A 11 -5.77 -6.84 -4.13
N ALA A 12 -4.71 -6.84 -3.31
CA ALA A 12 -3.43 -6.26 -3.71
C ALA A 12 -2.73 -7.07 -4.81
N LEU A 13 -2.77 -8.40 -4.73
CA LEU A 13 -2.24 -9.29 -5.77
C LEU A 13 -3.00 -9.12 -7.08
N ASP A 14 -4.34 -9.08 -7.03
CA ASP A 14 -5.18 -8.93 -8.22
C ASP A 14 -4.96 -7.58 -8.92
N VAL A 15 -4.65 -6.52 -8.17
CA VAL A 15 -4.23 -5.23 -8.75
C VAL A 15 -2.91 -5.39 -9.50
N ILE A 16 -1.90 -6.02 -8.87
CA ILE A 16 -0.58 -6.20 -9.50
C ILE A 16 -0.69 -7.08 -10.75
N ASP A 17 -1.49 -8.14 -10.70
CA ASP A 17 -1.71 -9.04 -11.82
C ASP A 17 -2.52 -8.38 -12.95
N ALA A 18 -3.51 -7.55 -12.63
CA ALA A 18 -4.22 -6.74 -13.61
C ALA A 18 -3.30 -5.73 -14.29
N LEU A 19 -2.49 -4.99 -13.52
CA LEU A 19 -1.51 -4.05 -14.08
C LEU A 19 -0.49 -4.76 -14.97
N ARG A 20 -0.06 -5.98 -14.60
CA ARG A 20 0.90 -6.77 -15.40
C ARG A 20 0.32 -7.19 -16.75
N GLN A 21 -0.99 -7.35 -16.85
CA GLN A 21 -1.68 -7.67 -18.12
C GLN A 21 -1.84 -6.47 -19.05
N ILE A 22 -1.61 -5.25 -18.57
CA ILE A 22 -1.77 -4.02 -19.35
C ILE A 22 -0.38 -3.49 -19.71
N PRO A 23 0.08 -3.64 -20.97
CA PRO A 23 1.46 -3.31 -21.37
C PRO A 23 1.88 -1.87 -21.03
N GLN A 24 0.93 -0.92 -21.05
CA GLN A 24 1.21 0.48 -20.75
C GLN A 24 1.65 0.74 -19.29
N PHE A 25 1.46 -0.23 -18.39
CA PHE A 25 1.81 -0.11 -16.97
C PHE A 25 2.91 -1.09 -16.53
N SER A 26 3.57 -1.80 -17.45
CA SER A 26 4.60 -2.79 -17.11
C SER A 26 5.78 -2.18 -16.34
N ASP A 27 6.17 -0.95 -16.72
CA ASP A 27 7.27 -0.19 -16.12
C ASP A 27 6.84 0.66 -14.92
N LEU A 28 5.55 0.70 -14.58
CA LEU A 28 5.04 1.51 -13.47
C LEU A 28 5.58 0.99 -12.14
N GLY A 29 6.31 1.84 -11.41
CA GLY A 29 6.73 1.53 -10.04
C GLY A 29 5.54 1.56 -9.08
N ILE A 30 5.38 0.54 -8.24
CA ILE A 30 4.26 0.46 -7.30
C ILE A 30 4.70 -0.14 -5.95
N ALA A 31 4.11 0.37 -4.86
CA ALA A 31 4.21 -0.22 -3.51
C ALA A 31 2.92 -0.03 -2.71
N VAL A 32 2.60 -1.00 -1.84
CA VAL A 32 1.52 -0.88 -0.86
C VAL A 32 1.97 0.01 0.30
N ILE A 33 1.17 1.01 0.62
CA ILE A 33 1.34 1.96 1.71
C ILE A 33 0.15 1.91 2.68
N GLY A 34 0.09 2.85 3.63
CA GLY A 34 -1.13 3.13 4.38
C GLY A 34 -1.53 2.05 5.39
N GLY A 35 -2.85 1.80 5.47
CA GLY A 35 -3.44 0.94 6.50
C GLY A 35 -3.00 -0.52 6.37
N PHE A 36 -2.94 -1.04 5.14
CA PHE A 36 -2.67 -2.45 4.91
C PHE A 36 -1.22 -2.79 5.21
N ALA A 37 -0.29 -1.93 4.80
CA ALA A 37 1.12 -2.02 5.20
C ALA A 37 1.31 -2.03 6.73
N ARG A 38 0.52 -1.22 7.48
CA ARG A 38 0.55 -1.24 8.94
C ARG A 38 0.13 -2.59 9.51
N VAL A 39 -0.97 -3.17 9.00
CA VAL A 39 -1.46 -4.48 9.47
C VAL A 39 -0.46 -5.58 9.12
N HIS A 40 0.17 -5.51 7.95
CA HIS A 40 1.22 -6.43 7.52
C HIS A 40 2.40 -6.44 8.51
N HIS A 41 2.93 -5.26 8.86
CA HIS A 41 4.08 -5.14 9.76
C HIS A 41 3.73 -5.36 11.24
N ASN A 42 2.48 -5.09 11.64
CA ASN A 42 2.02 -5.23 13.03
C ASN A 42 0.64 -5.88 13.07
N ARG A 43 0.63 -7.21 13.14
CA ARG A 43 -0.60 -8.04 13.16
C ARG A 43 -1.52 -7.80 14.36
N GLY A 44 -1.08 -7.07 15.39
CA GLY A 44 -1.91 -6.64 16.52
C GLY A 44 -2.44 -5.21 16.40
N SER A 45 -2.27 -4.55 15.24
CA SER A 45 -2.81 -3.21 14.99
C SER A 45 -4.27 -3.25 14.56
N ARG A 46 -4.96 -2.10 14.63
CA ARG A 46 -6.33 -1.94 14.11
C ARG A 46 -6.36 -2.34 12.63
N GLY A 47 -7.38 -3.13 12.25
CA GLY A 47 -7.62 -3.49 10.85
C GLY A 47 -7.87 -2.28 9.94
N THR A 48 -7.86 -2.50 8.64
CA THR A 48 -8.20 -1.52 7.59
C THR A 48 -8.99 -2.22 6.51
N SER A 49 -9.91 -1.55 5.82
CA SER A 49 -10.66 -2.14 4.70
C SER A 49 -10.13 -1.69 3.33
N ASP A 50 -8.98 -0.99 3.33
CA ASP A 50 -8.44 -0.30 2.17
C ASP A 50 -7.05 -0.84 1.82
N VAL A 51 -6.76 -0.95 0.53
CA VAL A 51 -5.42 -1.14 -0.02
C VAL A 51 -5.02 0.17 -0.70
N ASP A 52 -4.01 0.83 -0.14
CA ASP A 52 -3.47 2.07 -0.67
C ASP A 52 -2.15 1.76 -1.40
N PHE A 53 -2.01 2.18 -2.65
CA PHE A 53 -0.78 2.06 -3.42
C PHE A 53 -0.14 3.43 -3.65
N ILE A 54 1.18 3.54 -3.53
CA ILE A 54 1.93 4.62 -4.18
C ILE A 54 2.35 4.15 -5.57
N ILE A 55 2.27 5.05 -6.56
CA ILE A 55 2.71 4.81 -7.93
C ILE A 55 3.80 5.81 -8.34
N ASP A 56 4.81 5.35 -9.07
CA ASP A 56 5.94 6.17 -9.54
C ASP A 56 5.54 7.04 -10.74
N THR A 57 4.68 8.01 -10.46
CA THR A 57 4.32 9.08 -11.39
C THR A 57 3.95 10.34 -10.62
N ALA A 58 4.20 11.49 -11.22
CA ALA A 58 3.67 12.78 -10.78
C ALA A 58 2.26 13.05 -11.34
N GLU A 59 1.83 12.28 -12.34
CA GLU A 59 0.62 12.56 -13.10
C GLU A 59 -0.63 12.10 -12.36
N ILE A 60 -1.39 13.06 -11.83
CA ILE A 60 -2.66 12.80 -11.13
C ILE A 60 -3.68 12.09 -12.04
N ALA A 61 -3.65 12.37 -13.35
CA ALA A 61 -4.54 11.75 -14.32
C ALA A 61 -4.33 10.22 -14.43
N LEU A 62 -3.12 9.72 -14.15
CA LEU A 62 -2.78 8.32 -14.29
C LEU A 62 -3.55 7.42 -13.33
N GLU A 63 -3.93 7.93 -12.14
CA GLU A 63 -4.81 7.19 -11.21
C GLU A 63 -6.11 6.77 -11.90
N ARG A 64 -6.75 7.71 -12.61
CA ARG A 64 -8.00 7.45 -13.33
C ARG A 64 -7.79 6.50 -14.49
N GLU A 65 -6.68 6.63 -15.21
CA GLU A 65 -6.34 5.77 -16.35
C GLU A 65 -6.07 4.33 -15.90
N ILE A 66 -5.36 4.14 -14.80
CA ILE A 66 -5.15 2.82 -14.17
C ILE A 66 -6.49 2.19 -13.84
N LYS A 67 -7.35 2.90 -13.10
CA LYS A 67 -8.68 2.40 -12.71
C LYS A 67 -9.50 2.01 -13.94
N GLN A 68 -9.55 2.88 -14.95
CA GLN A 68 -10.32 2.63 -16.17
C GLN A 68 -9.78 1.43 -16.96
N ALA A 69 -8.46 1.29 -17.08
CA ALA A 69 -7.84 0.19 -17.80
C ALA A 69 -8.06 -1.16 -17.09
N ILE A 70 -8.00 -1.21 -15.76
CA ILE A 70 -8.30 -2.42 -14.98
C ILE A 70 -9.78 -2.83 -15.17
N LEU A 71 -10.71 -1.86 -15.20
CA LEU A 71 -12.13 -2.13 -15.49
C LEU A 71 -12.34 -2.66 -16.92
N ASN A 72 -11.52 -2.20 -17.87
CA ASN A 72 -11.63 -2.58 -19.27
C ASN A 72 -11.04 -3.96 -19.60
N LEU A 73 -10.23 -4.57 -18.70
CA LEU A 73 -9.70 -5.93 -18.92
C LEU A 73 -10.82 -6.98 -19.06
N GLY A 74 -11.95 -6.76 -18.38
CA GLY A 74 -13.05 -7.72 -18.34
C GLY A 74 -12.70 -8.97 -17.53
N GLY A 75 -13.71 -9.62 -16.95
CA GLY A 75 -13.51 -10.84 -16.15
C GLY A 75 -12.70 -10.64 -14.86
N THR A 76 -12.48 -9.40 -14.45
CA THR A 76 -11.87 -9.05 -13.16
C THR A 76 -12.95 -8.77 -12.12
N ASP A 77 -12.61 -8.94 -10.84
CA ASP A 77 -13.49 -8.60 -9.72
C ASP A 77 -13.42 -7.11 -9.34
N PHE A 78 -12.98 -6.24 -10.26
CA PHE A 78 -12.95 -4.79 -10.01
C PHE A 78 -14.23 -4.11 -10.46
N SER A 79 -14.68 -3.12 -9.68
CA SER A 79 -15.77 -2.24 -10.09
C SER A 79 -15.55 -0.82 -9.56
N GLN A 80 -16.26 0.13 -10.17
CA GLN A 80 -16.28 1.52 -9.76
C GLN A 80 -17.70 1.89 -9.34
N GLU A 81 -17.87 2.38 -8.11
CA GLU A 81 -19.14 2.96 -7.64
C GLU A 81 -18.89 4.38 -7.14
N ALA A 82 -19.51 5.36 -7.81
CA ALA A 82 -19.22 6.78 -7.62
C ALA A 82 -17.70 7.06 -7.67
N HIS A 83 -17.10 7.48 -6.57
CA HIS A 83 -15.66 7.78 -6.46
C HIS A 83 -14.83 6.62 -5.87
N VAL A 84 -15.45 5.49 -5.55
CA VAL A 84 -14.81 4.35 -4.90
C VAL A 84 -14.48 3.28 -5.93
N PHE A 85 -13.18 3.05 -6.12
CA PHE A 85 -12.68 1.89 -6.86
C PHE A 85 -12.56 0.72 -5.89
N ARG A 86 -13.18 -0.41 -6.22
CA ARG A 86 -13.31 -1.54 -5.30
C ARG A 86 -12.93 -2.85 -5.95
N HIS A 87 -12.26 -3.68 -5.16
CA HIS A 87 -12.10 -5.10 -5.43
C HIS A 87 -13.24 -5.85 -4.74
N VAL A 88 -14.10 -6.47 -5.53
CA VAL A 88 -15.29 -7.19 -5.10
C VAL A 88 -14.88 -8.57 -4.59
N LEU A 89 -15.50 -8.99 -3.50
CA LEU A 89 -15.26 -10.28 -2.87
C LEU A 89 -16.59 -10.98 -2.65
N ASN A 90 -16.56 -12.30 -2.50
CA ASN A 90 -17.72 -13.11 -2.14
C ASN A 90 -18.97 -12.82 -3.02
N GLY A 91 -18.77 -12.71 -4.33
CA GLY A 91 -19.86 -12.51 -5.28
C GLY A 91 -20.62 -11.19 -5.14
N GLY A 92 -19.99 -10.12 -4.64
CA GLY A 92 -20.60 -8.78 -4.55
C GLY A 92 -20.98 -8.32 -3.16
N THR A 93 -20.93 -9.20 -2.16
CA THR A 93 -21.42 -8.89 -0.80
C THR A 93 -20.40 -8.16 0.07
N ASP A 94 -19.13 -8.20 -0.30
CA ASP A 94 -18.03 -7.56 0.40
C ASP A 94 -17.05 -6.94 -0.60
N TYR A 95 -16.28 -5.95 -0.16
CA TYR A 95 -15.28 -5.33 -1.01
C TYR A 95 -14.12 -4.73 -0.23
N CYS A 96 -12.98 -4.63 -0.88
CA CYS A 96 -11.85 -3.81 -0.44
C CYS A 96 -11.78 -2.55 -1.29
N ARG A 97 -11.60 -1.39 -0.65
CA ARG A 97 -11.31 -0.17 -1.41
C ARG A 97 -9.87 -0.23 -1.90
N VAL A 98 -9.64 0.21 -3.14
CA VAL A 98 -8.31 0.30 -3.73
C VAL A 98 -8.07 1.74 -4.18
N ASP A 99 -7.06 2.36 -3.60
CA ASP A 99 -6.66 3.74 -3.91
C ASP A 99 -5.23 3.75 -4.46
N PHE A 100 -4.95 4.63 -5.43
CA PHE A 100 -3.61 4.87 -5.96
C PHE A 100 -3.22 6.32 -5.73
N PHE A 101 -2.02 6.53 -5.22
CA PHE A 101 -1.48 7.84 -4.86
C PHE A 101 -0.26 8.12 -5.74
N PRO A 102 -0.30 9.16 -6.60
CA PRO A 102 0.88 9.66 -7.28
C PRO A 102 1.99 10.02 -6.28
N ARG A 103 3.25 9.93 -6.70
CA ARG A 103 4.40 10.17 -5.81
C ARG A 103 4.42 11.59 -5.24
N ASP A 104 3.89 12.57 -5.97
CA ASP A 104 3.96 13.99 -5.62
C ASP A 104 3.02 14.38 -4.46
N ILE A 105 2.03 13.55 -4.13
CA ILE A 105 1.18 13.74 -2.95
C ILE A 105 1.69 12.97 -1.72
N CYS A 106 2.79 12.24 -1.89
CA CYS A 106 3.49 11.52 -0.84
C CYS A 106 4.82 12.23 -0.50
N PRO A 107 5.45 11.95 0.65
CA PRO A 107 6.72 12.58 1.03
C PRO A 107 7.86 12.35 0.03
N TYR A 108 7.90 11.15 -0.53
CA TYR A 108 8.87 10.67 -1.53
C TYR A 108 8.38 9.33 -2.07
N LEU A 109 8.99 8.83 -3.15
CA LEU A 109 8.80 7.44 -3.60
C LEU A 109 9.67 6.50 -2.75
N PRO A 110 9.10 5.52 -2.02
CA PRO A 110 9.88 4.66 -1.15
C PRO A 110 10.72 3.67 -1.98
N PRO A 111 11.91 3.25 -1.50
CA PRO A 111 12.73 2.24 -2.18
C PRO A 111 12.03 0.89 -2.40
N ALA A 112 10.94 0.63 -1.70
CA ALA A 112 10.10 -0.56 -1.88
C ALA A 112 9.27 -0.52 -3.17
N ALA A 113 9.09 0.64 -3.81
CA ALA A 113 8.36 0.76 -5.06
C ALA A 113 9.10 -0.02 -6.16
N GLN A 114 8.42 -1.00 -6.74
CA GLN A 114 9.00 -1.89 -7.74
C GLN A 114 8.17 -1.82 -9.02
N GLN A 115 8.85 -1.87 -10.17
CA GLN A 115 8.17 -1.94 -11.45
C GLN A 115 7.31 -3.19 -11.55
N VAL A 116 6.06 -3.05 -11.98
CA VAL A 116 5.06 -4.13 -12.05
C VAL A 116 5.61 -5.41 -12.72
N GLN A 117 6.33 -5.27 -13.83
CA GLN A 117 6.90 -6.40 -14.56
C GLN A 117 7.97 -7.18 -13.78
N HIS A 118 8.65 -6.53 -12.83
CA HIS A 118 9.73 -7.13 -12.04
C HIS A 118 9.25 -7.70 -10.71
N ILE A 119 8.02 -7.40 -10.29
CA ILE A 119 7.44 -7.94 -9.06
C ILE A 119 7.29 -9.46 -9.21
N PRO A 120 7.89 -10.28 -8.33
CA PRO A 120 7.73 -11.74 -8.37
C PRO A 120 6.26 -12.16 -8.27
N LEU A 121 5.93 -13.32 -8.86
CA LEU A 121 4.58 -13.88 -8.75
C LEU A 121 4.21 -14.07 -7.28
N ASN A 122 2.98 -13.68 -6.91
CA ASN A 122 2.46 -13.74 -5.53
C ASN A 122 3.24 -12.89 -4.52
N ALA A 123 4.03 -11.90 -4.96
CA ALA A 123 4.70 -10.96 -4.09
C ALA A 123 4.02 -9.59 -4.10
N ILE A 124 3.98 -8.96 -2.92
CA ILE A 124 3.46 -7.60 -2.74
C ILE A 124 4.61 -6.70 -2.24
N PRO A 125 4.99 -5.65 -2.97
CA PRO A 125 5.97 -4.69 -2.49
C PRO A 125 5.37 -3.80 -1.39
N PHE A 126 5.64 -4.11 -0.12
CA PHE A 126 5.22 -3.26 1.00
C PHE A 126 6.26 -2.20 1.33
N ILE A 127 5.82 -0.97 1.59
CA ILE A 127 6.65 0.08 2.19
C ILE A 127 7.33 -0.40 3.48
N SER A 128 8.57 0.03 3.74
CA SER A 128 9.27 -0.34 4.96
C SER A 128 8.59 0.23 6.22
N PRO A 129 8.76 -0.37 7.41
CA PRO A 129 8.22 0.19 8.64
C PRO A 129 8.71 1.61 8.94
N THR A 130 9.97 1.93 8.62
CA THR A 130 10.54 3.27 8.81
C THR A 130 9.87 4.29 7.90
N ASP A 131 9.76 3.96 6.61
CA ASP A 131 9.12 4.85 5.63
C ASP A 131 7.62 5.01 5.93
N LEU A 132 6.96 3.95 6.40
CA LEU A 132 5.55 3.99 6.80
C LEU A 132 5.32 5.01 7.94
N ILE A 133 6.26 5.12 8.89
CA ILE A 133 6.17 6.14 9.94
C ILE A 133 6.26 7.54 9.34
N VAL A 134 7.19 7.77 8.40
CA VAL A 134 7.35 9.08 7.74
C VAL A 134 6.08 9.46 6.97
N PHE A 135 5.52 8.51 6.21
CA PHE A 135 4.26 8.68 5.47
C PHE A 135 3.09 9.00 6.40
N LYS A 136 3.05 8.35 7.57
CA LYS A 136 2.03 8.62 8.58
C LYS A 136 2.18 10.02 9.17
N ILE A 137 3.40 10.44 9.53
CA ILE A 137 3.67 11.79 10.04
C ILE A 137 3.27 12.86 9.01
N HIS A 138 3.60 12.66 7.73
CA HIS A 138 3.21 13.58 6.67
C HIS A 138 1.69 13.66 6.47
N SER A 139 0.99 12.54 6.68
CA SER A 139 -0.47 12.49 6.59
C SER A 139 -1.18 13.12 7.81
N CYS A 140 -0.48 13.25 8.94
CA CYS A 140 -1.03 13.90 10.13
C CYS A 140 -1.27 15.39 9.87
N GLY A 141 -2.54 15.81 9.86
CA GLY A 141 -2.90 17.23 9.73
C GLY A 141 -3.09 17.73 8.30
N THR A 142 -2.78 16.90 7.30
CA THR A 142 -3.07 17.17 5.88
C THR A 142 -4.35 16.49 5.40
N ARG A 143 -4.92 15.56 6.19
CA ARG A 143 -6.18 14.87 5.87
C ARG A 143 -7.38 15.66 6.35
N GLY A 144 -8.44 15.69 5.55
CA GLY A 144 -9.76 16.22 5.95
C GLY A 144 -10.51 15.33 6.96
N ASP A 145 -10.00 14.15 7.28
CA ASP A 145 -10.63 13.18 8.20
C ASP A 145 -9.97 13.24 9.59
N ALA A 146 -10.71 13.74 10.58
CA ALA A 146 -10.26 13.88 11.95
C ALA A 146 -9.95 12.54 12.66
N THR A 147 -10.61 11.44 12.27
CA THR A 147 -10.35 10.10 12.83
C THR A 147 -9.04 9.55 12.28
N LYS A 148 -8.81 9.70 10.97
CA LYS A 148 -7.54 9.33 10.33
C LYS A 148 -6.38 10.17 10.86
N ASN A 149 -6.58 11.47 11.09
CA ASN A 149 -5.57 12.34 11.71
C ASN A 149 -5.17 11.88 13.12
N LYS A 150 -6.14 11.50 13.96
CA LYS A 150 -5.85 10.94 15.30
C LYS A 150 -5.11 9.62 15.22
N ASP A 151 -5.51 8.72 14.31
CA ASP A 151 -4.84 7.43 14.10
C ASP A 151 -3.39 7.62 13.62
N ASP A 152 -3.17 8.56 12.71
CA ASP A 152 -1.85 8.86 12.18
C ASP A 152 -0.95 9.46 13.29
N ALA A 153 -1.50 10.25 14.22
CA ALA A 153 -0.74 10.78 15.37
C ALA A 153 -0.34 9.69 16.39
N VAL A 154 -1.12 8.61 16.50
CA VAL A 154 -0.86 7.49 17.42
C VAL A 154 0.05 6.42 16.81
N THR A 155 0.01 6.26 15.47
CA THR A 155 0.75 5.20 14.75
C THR A 155 2.27 5.22 14.97
N PRO A 156 2.97 6.36 14.92
CA PRO A 156 4.40 6.44 15.24
C PRO A 156 4.72 5.85 16.62
N ARG A 157 3.88 6.15 17.61
CA ARG A 157 4.07 5.67 18.99
C ARG A 157 4.00 4.14 19.10
N LEU A 158 3.09 3.50 18.35
CA LEU A 158 2.97 2.04 18.34
C LEU A 158 4.12 1.34 17.59
N CYS A 159 4.61 1.93 16.49
CA CYS A 159 5.75 1.40 15.75
C CYS A 159 7.03 1.47 16.60
N PHE A 160 7.24 2.56 17.36
CA PHE A 160 8.41 2.73 18.24
C PHE A 160 8.42 1.78 19.45
N VAL A 161 7.26 1.45 20.05
CA VAL A 161 7.18 0.61 21.26
C VAL A 161 7.40 -0.88 20.95
N ARG A 162 7.05 -1.33 19.74
CA ARG A 162 7.09 -2.75 19.36
C ARG A 162 8.27 -3.11 18.45
N TRP A 163 9.09 -2.13 18.05
CA TRP A 163 10.31 -2.37 17.30
C TRP A 163 11.36 -3.04 18.19
N PRO A 164 11.87 -4.23 17.84
CA PRO A 164 12.99 -4.79 18.56
C PRO A 164 14.17 -3.82 18.42
N ARG A 165 14.68 -3.31 19.54
CA ARG A 165 15.94 -2.57 19.56
C ARG A 165 16.99 -3.48 18.91
N ARG A 166 17.36 -3.22 17.65
CA ARG A 166 18.52 -3.89 17.06
C ARG A 166 19.70 -3.58 17.97
N SER A 167 20.27 -4.65 18.50
CA SER A 167 21.43 -4.67 19.37
C SER A 167 22.56 -3.86 18.75
N ARG A 168 23.22 -3.11 19.63
CA ARG A 168 24.48 -2.38 19.48
C ARG A 168 25.40 -2.93 18.38
N LEU A 169 25.81 -1.99 17.52
CA LEU A 169 27.17 -1.71 17.07
C LEU A 169 28.07 -2.90 16.73
N HIS A 170 28.56 -2.89 15.49
CA HIS A 170 29.77 -3.58 15.08
C HIS A 170 30.86 -3.36 16.14
N ASP A 171 31.27 -4.44 16.81
CA ASP A 171 32.56 -4.49 17.48
C ASP A 171 33.59 -4.85 16.41
N SER A 172 34.03 -3.81 15.69
CA SER A 172 35.21 -3.86 14.85
C SER A 172 36.44 -3.75 15.75
N SER A 173 36.83 -4.86 16.35
CA SER A 173 38.12 -4.99 17.04
C SER A 173 38.81 -6.28 16.58
N LYS A 174 39.21 -6.29 15.29
CA LYS A 174 40.42 -6.98 14.84
C LYS A 174 41.52 -5.94 14.67
N MET A 175 42.34 -5.77 15.70
CA MET A 175 43.68 -5.19 15.60
C MET A 175 44.63 -6.08 16.38
N SER A 176 45.69 -6.50 15.67
CA SER A 176 46.90 -7.20 16.10
C SER A 176 46.80 -8.71 16.32
#